data_AF-A0A354XXK7-F1
#
_entry.id   AF-A0A354XXK7-F1
#
_cell.length_a   1.000
_cell.length_b   1.000
_cell.length_c   1.000
_cell.angle_alpha   90.00
_cell.angle_beta   90.00
_cell.angle_gamma   90.00
#
_symmetry.space_group_name_H-M   'P 1'
#
loop_
_entity.id
_entity.type
_entity.pdbx_description
1 polymer ?
#
loop_
_entity_poly.entity_id
_entity_poly.type
_entity_poly.pdbx_seq_one_letter_code
_entity_poly.pdbx_strand_id
1 'polypeptide(L)'
;VVVEHDEEIIRAADYIIDIGPEAGRLGGRIMYQGNVSELVKNTGSHTVRYLTGEEKIDVPKHRRKWNNFIEVKGARQNNLKNIDVRFPLNVMTVVTGVSGSGKSSLVNDVLSNALHNYYKGSALEQTEFNAISGDLKLAQSVEFV
;
A
#
# COMPACT_ATOMS: atom_id res chain seq x y z
N VAL A 1 -26.14 -1.46 4.94
CA VAL A 1 -25.56 -0.71 3.79
C VAL A 1 -24.12 -0.41 4.14
N VAL A 2 -23.18 -0.82 3.30
CA VAL A 2 -21.72 -0.69 3.51
C VAL A 2 -21.13 -0.12 2.22
N VAL A 3 -20.17 0.79 2.32
CA VAL A 3 -19.42 1.35 1.18
C VAL A 3 -18.03 0.73 1.19
N GLU A 4 -17.73 -0.10 0.21
CA GLU A 4 -16.49 -0.89 0.15
C GLU A 4 -15.93 -0.98 -1.26
N HIS A 5 -14.65 -1.32 -1.32
CA HIS A 5 -13.89 -1.54 -2.56
C HIS A 5 -13.13 -2.87 -2.55
N ASP A 6 -13.10 -3.56 -1.41
CA ASP A 6 -12.50 -4.88 -1.28
C ASP A 6 -13.33 -5.95 -2.00
N GLU A 7 -12.69 -6.70 -2.89
CA GLU A 7 -13.36 -7.70 -3.72
C GLU A 7 -13.99 -8.83 -2.88
N GLU A 8 -13.33 -9.29 -1.82
CA GLU A 8 -13.85 -10.39 -0.98
C GLU A 8 -15.12 -9.95 -0.26
N ILE A 9 -15.15 -8.72 0.27
CA ILE A 9 -16.36 -8.15 0.89
C ILE A 9 -17.48 -7.98 -0.13
N ILE A 10 -17.17 -7.45 -1.31
CA ILE A 10 -18.17 -7.27 -2.38
C ILE A 10 -18.76 -8.61 -2.82
N ARG A 11 -17.93 -9.66 -2.94
CA ARG A 11 -18.38 -11.02 -3.28
C ARG A 11 -19.25 -11.68 -2.21
N ALA A 12 -19.05 -11.31 -0.94
CA ALA A 12 -19.82 -11.82 0.19
C ALA A 12 -21.16 -11.09 0.41
N ALA A 13 -21.39 -9.97 -0.29
CA ALA A 13 -22.62 -9.20 -0.14
C ALA A 13 -23.83 -9.97 -0.69
N ASP A 14 -24.99 -9.77 -0.08
CA ASP A 14 -26.26 -10.26 -0.64
C ASP A 14 -26.66 -9.45 -1.89
N TYR A 15 -26.34 -8.16 -1.91
CA TYR A 15 -26.80 -7.20 -2.90
C TYR A 15 -25.77 -6.09 -3.14
N ILE A 16 -25.54 -5.72 -4.40
CA ILE A 16 -24.61 -4.65 -4.80
C ILE A 16 -25.38 -3.50 -5.43
N ILE A 17 -24.96 -2.28 -5.09
CA ILE A 17 -25.34 -1.04 -5.80
C ILE A 17 -24.03 -0.38 -6.23
N ASP A 18 -23.81 -0.29 -7.54
CA ASP A 18 -22.62 0.30 -8.14
C ASP A 18 -22.94 1.70 -8.70
N ILE A 19 -22.08 2.67 -8.38
CA ILE A 19 -22.24 4.08 -8.78
C ILE A 19 -21.05 4.48 -9.66
N GLY A 20 -21.33 5.13 -10.79
CA GLY A 20 -20.30 5.54 -11.74
C GLY A 20 -20.88 6.37 -12.91
N PRO A 21 -20.29 6.29 -14.12
CA PRO A 21 -19.12 5.48 -14.51
C PRO A 21 -17.78 6.02 -13.97
N GLU A 22 -17.71 7.32 -13.67
CA GLU A 22 -16.47 8.02 -13.31
C GLU A 22 -16.63 8.77 -11.98
N ALA A 23 -15.55 9.40 -11.50
CA ALA A 23 -15.60 10.25 -10.31
C ALA A 23 -16.18 11.66 -10.59
N GLY A 24 -16.68 12.31 -9.53
CA GLY A 24 -17.12 13.71 -9.56
C GLY A 24 -18.30 13.96 -10.51
N ARG A 25 -18.23 15.03 -11.30
CA ARG A 25 -19.32 15.46 -12.22
C ARG A 25 -19.64 14.44 -13.33
N LEU A 26 -18.77 13.46 -13.55
CA LEU A 26 -18.93 12.42 -14.56
C LEU A 26 -19.54 11.13 -13.97
N GLY A 27 -19.78 11.10 -12.66
CA GLY A 27 -20.41 9.98 -11.95
C GLY A 27 -21.89 10.20 -11.63
N GLY A 28 -22.34 9.61 -10.52
CA GLY A 28 -23.68 9.80 -9.96
C GLY A 28 -24.79 9.01 -10.64
N ARG A 29 -24.45 8.00 -11.44
CA ARG A 29 -25.41 7.10 -12.09
C ARG A 29 -25.33 5.71 -11.48
N ILE A 30 -26.48 5.03 -11.39
CA ILE A 30 -26.52 3.60 -11.04
C ILE A 30 -26.03 2.80 -12.25
N MET A 31 -24.88 2.14 -12.09
CA MET A 31 -24.26 1.32 -13.14
C MET A 31 -24.70 -0.14 -13.05
N TYR A 32 -24.95 -0.61 -11.83
CA TYR A 32 -25.47 -1.93 -11.53
C TYR A 32 -26.24 -1.88 -10.21
N GLN A 33 -27.33 -2.63 -10.12
CA GLN A 33 -28.11 -2.78 -8.90
C GLN A 33 -28.78 -4.16 -8.91
N GLY A 34 -28.33 -5.08 -8.06
CA GLY A 34 -28.78 -6.46 -8.12
C GLY A 34 -28.01 -7.42 -7.19
N ASN A 35 -28.39 -8.71 -7.26
CA ASN A 35 -27.77 -9.79 -6.50
C ASN A 35 -26.40 -10.15 -7.07
N VAL A 36 -25.43 -10.43 -6.20
CA VAL A 36 -24.06 -10.79 -6.61
C VAL A 36 -24.02 -12.05 -7.50
N SER A 37 -24.93 -12.99 -7.26
CA SER A 37 -25.06 -14.22 -8.07
C SER A 37 -25.51 -13.98 -9.51
N GLU A 38 -26.02 -12.79 -9.83
CA GLU A 38 -26.60 -12.43 -11.13
C GLU A 38 -25.68 -11.49 -11.94
N LEU A 39 -24.42 -11.36 -11.54
CA LEU A 39 -23.44 -10.55 -12.27
C LEU A 39 -23.24 -11.10 -13.69
N VAL A 40 -23.47 -10.25 -14.69
CA VAL A 40 -23.28 -10.56 -16.10
C VAL A 40 -22.13 -9.75 -16.68
N LYS A 41 -21.48 -10.32 -17.69
CA LYS A 41 -20.44 -9.67 -18.50
C LYS A 41 -21.00 -8.57 -19.40
N ASN A 42 -20.12 -7.77 -20.01
CA ASN A 42 -20.44 -6.69 -20.95
C ASN A 42 -21.31 -5.57 -20.36
N THR A 43 -21.05 -5.17 -19.11
CA THR A 43 -21.75 -4.05 -18.47
C THR A 43 -20.93 -2.77 -18.50
N GLY A 44 -21.61 -1.63 -18.31
CA GLY A 44 -20.95 -0.33 -18.16
C GLY A 44 -20.22 -0.14 -16.82
N SER A 45 -20.43 -1.03 -15.85
CA SER A 45 -19.84 -0.99 -14.51
C SER A 45 -18.40 -1.50 -14.49
N HIS A 46 -17.44 -0.66 -14.07
CA HIS A 46 -16.07 -1.12 -13.82
C HIS A 46 -16.03 -2.24 -12.78
N THR A 47 -16.76 -2.08 -11.67
CA THR A 47 -16.85 -3.07 -10.59
C THR A 47 -17.27 -4.44 -11.13
N VAL A 48 -18.34 -4.52 -11.93
CA VAL A 48 -18.78 -5.80 -12.53
C VAL A 48 -17.74 -6.35 -13.51
N ARG A 49 -17.09 -5.50 -14.30
CA ARG A 49 -16.04 -5.96 -15.23
C ARG A 49 -14.83 -6.55 -14.50
N TYR A 50 -14.43 -6.00 -13.35
CA TYR A 50 -13.40 -6.62 -12.50
C TYR A 50 -13.90 -7.93 -11.87
N LEU A 51 -15.10 -7.96 -11.30
CA LEU A 51 -15.66 -9.16 -10.64
C LEU A 51 -15.87 -10.34 -11.60
N THR A 52 -16.14 -10.06 -12.87
CA THR A 52 -16.33 -11.07 -13.93
C THR A 52 -15.04 -11.40 -14.71
N GLY A 53 -13.94 -10.72 -14.38
CA GLY A 53 -12.62 -10.90 -15.00
C GLY A 53 -12.51 -10.35 -16.43
N GLU A 54 -13.42 -9.49 -16.86
CA GLU A 54 -13.29 -8.72 -18.11
C GLU A 54 -12.20 -7.64 -18.01
N GLU A 55 -12.11 -7.00 -16.84
CA GLU A 55 -11.01 -6.14 -16.44
C GLU A 55 -10.15 -6.85 -15.39
N LYS A 56 -8.84 -6.61 -15.42
CA LYS A 56 -7.88 -7.17 -14.46
C LYS A 56 -6.66 -6.26 -14.33
N ILE A 57 -6.02 -6.33 -13.17
CA ILE A 57 -4.73 -5.65 -12.97
C ILE A 57 -3.62 -6.55 -13.49
N ASP A 58 -2.90 -6.07 -14.50
CA ASP A 58 -1.78 -6.82 -15.07
C ASP A 58 -0.61 -6.91 -14.09
N VAL A 59 -0.12 -8.13 -13.88
CA VAL A 59 1.08 -8.37 -13.08
C VAL A 59 2.32 -8.13 -13.96
N PRO A 60 3.28 -7.29 -13.53
CA PRO A 60 4.48 -7.04 -14.31
C PRO A 60 5.23 -8.35 -14.63
N LYS A 61 5.58 -8.56 -15.90
CA LYS A 61 6.28 -9.78 -16.35
C LYS A 61 7.69 -9.92 -15.78
N HIS A 62 8.32 -8.80 -15.43
CA HIS A 62 9.66 -8.77 -14.87
C HIS A 62 9.70 -7.90 -13.61
N ARG A 63 10.44 -8.36 -12.59
CA ARG A 63 10.77 -7.56 -11.40
C ARG A 63 12.16 -6.95 -11.59
N ARG A 64 12.29 -5.67 -11.25
CA ARG A 64 13.57 -4.95 -11.30
C ARG A 64 14.55 -5.60 -10.32
N LYS A 65 15.77 -5.89 -10.77
CA LYS A 65 16.88 -6.25 -9.88
C LYS A 65 17.34 -4.99 -9.13
N TRP A 66 17.89 -5.18 -7.95
CA TRP A 66 18.41 -4.10 -7.11
C TRP A 66 19.78 -4.49 -6.56
N ASN A 67 20.67 -3.51 -6.45
CA ASN A 67 22.00 -3.64 -5.84
C ASN A 67 22.24 -2.63 -4.72
N ASN A 68 21.40 -1.58 -4.67
CA ASN A 68 21.51 -0.49 -3.70
C ASN A 68 20.40 -0.64 -2.67
N PHE A 69 20.67 -0.26 -1.43
CA PHE A 69 19.72 -0.37 -0.32
C PHE A 69 19.98 0.65 0.77
N ILE A 70 18.94 0.91 1.56
CA ILE A 70 19.04 1.55 2.87
C ILE A 70 18.85 0.46 3.93
N GLU A 71 19.74 0.38 4.91
CA GLU A 71 19.65 -0.61 5.99
C GLU A 71 19.43 0.08 7.32
N VAL A 72 18.38 -0.34 8.02
CA VAL A 72 18.12 0.01 9.42
C VAL A 72 18.57 -1.18 10.27
N LYS A 73 19.42 -0.93 11.26
CA LYS A 73 19.88 -1.94 12.21
C LYS A 73 19.28 -1.75 13.58
N GLY A 74 18.91 -2.85 14.22
CA GLY A 74 18.42 -2.91 15.60
C GLY A 74 17.14 -2.14 15.83
N ALA A 75 16.23 -2.10 14.85
CA ALA A 75 14.94 -1.45 14.99
C ALA A 75 14.12 -2.15 16.09
N ARG A 76 13.79 -1.39 17.13
CA ARG A 76 13.12 -1.91 18.34
C ARG A 76 11.98 -1.01 18.85
N GLN A 77 11.57 -0.03 18.04
CA GLN A 77 10.40 0.79 18.32
C GLN A 77 9.15 -0.08 18.59
N ASN A 78 8.43 0.22 19.68
CA ASN A 78 7.22 -0.48 20.08
C ASN A 78 7.43 -2.01 20.25
N ASN A 79 6.78 -2.82 19.40
CA ASN A 79 6.85 -4.27 19.49
C ASN A 79 7.90 -4.90 18.56
N LEU A 80 8.70 -4.09 17.86
CA LEU A 80 9.78 -4.57 17.00
C LEU A 80 10.86 -5.26 17.85
N LYS A 81 11.33 -6.42 17.38
CA LYS A 81 12.20 -7.32 18.16
C LYS A 81 13.68 -7.13 17.81
N ASN A 82 14.16 -5.88 17.87
CA ASN A 82 15.55 -5.53 17.53
C ASN A 82 15.97 -6.09 16.16
N ILE A 83 15.22 -5.73 15.13
CA ILE A 83 15.35 -6.31 13.79
C ILE A 83 16.26 -5.46 12.90
N ASP A 84 16.98 -6.14 12.01
CA ASP A 84 17.75 -5.51 10.92
C ASP A 84 16.96 -5.65 9.61
N VAL A 85 16.75 -4.55 8.90
CA VAL A 85 15.95 -4.54 7.66
C VAL A 85 16.65 -3.73 6.58
N ARG A 86 16.76 -4.32 5.39
CA ARG A 86 17.19 -3.64 4.16
C ARG A 86 15.97 -3.26 3.33
N PHE A 87 15.95 -2.00 2.91
CA PHE A 87 15.00 -1.41 1.99
C PHE A 87 15.70 -1.21 0.64
N PRO A 88 15.42 -2.06 -0.35
CA PRO A 88 15.97 -1.92 -1.69
C PRO A 88 15.60 -0.58 -2.34
N LEU A 89 16.57 0.02 -3.04
CA LEU A 89 16.36 1.26 -3.79
C LEU A 89 16.03 0.97 -5.26
N ASN A 90 15.40 1.95 -5.93
CA ASN A 90 15.01 1.91 -7.34
C ASN A 90 14.06 0.75 -7.70
N VAL A 91 13.33 0.23 -6.72
CA VAL A 91 12.30 -0.80 -6.89
C VAL A 91 11.08 -0.47 -6.02
N MET A 92 9.94 -1.05 -6.34
CA MET A 92 8.73 -0.94 -5.51
C MET A 92 8.83 -1.99 -4.41
N THR A 93 8.94 -1.54 -3.16
CA THR A 93 8.98 -2.40 -1.98
C THR A 93 7.66 -2.27 -1.22
N VAL A 94 7.03 -3.39 -0.90
CA VAL A 94 5.78 -3.43 -0.12
C VAL A 94 6.07 -4.03 1.24
N VAL A 95 5.71 -3.32 2.31
CA VAL A 95 5.76 -3.83 3.69
C VAL A 95 4.36 -4.32 4.06
N THR A 96 4.22 -5.63 4.27
CA THR A 96 2.93 -6.29 4.54
C THR A 96 2.97 -7.11 5.84
N GLY A 97 1.81 -7.61 6.28
CA GLY A 97 1.62 -8.36 7.53
C GLY A 97 0.31 -8.00 8.24
N VAL A 98 -0.09 -8.82 9.22
CA VAL A 98 -1.34 -8.66 9.99
C VAL A 98 -1.39 -7.35 10.80
N SER A 99 -2.59 -6.92 11.20
CA SER A 99 -2.74 -5.75 12.08
C SER A 99 -1.94 -5.94 13.38
N GLY A 100 -1.27 -4.87 13.85
CA GLY A 100 -0.42 -4.92 15.04
C GLY A 100 0.96 -5.57 14.85
N SER A 101 1.32 -6.06 13.66
CA SER A 101 2.63 -6.72 13.42
C SER A 101 3.84 -5.78 13.45
N GLY A 102 3.63 -4.45 13.55
CA GLY A 102 4.71 -3.45 13.59
C GLY A 102 5.07 -2.80 12.24
N LYS A 103 4.25 -2.95 11.18
CA LYS A 103 4.50 -2.34 9.86
C LYS A 103 4.66 -0.81 9.93
N SER A 104 3.69 -0.13 10.54
CA SER A 104 3.72 1.33 10.68
C SER A 104 4.90 1.77 11.54
N SER A 105 5.24 1.00 12.59
CA SER A 105 6.44 1.29 13.38
C SER A 105 7.73 1.10 12.61
N LEU A 106 7.82 0.11 11.73
CA LEU A 106 8.99 -0.07 10.90
C LEU A 106 9.14 1.06 9.86
N VAL A 107 8.07 1.42 9.16
CA VAL A 107 8.13 2.37 8.03
C VAL A 107 8.04 3.82 8.50
N ASN A 108 7.02 4.16 9.28
CA ASN A 108 6.75 5.54 9.67
C ASN A 108 7.65 5.97 10.82
N ASP A 109 7.64 5.19 11.91
CA ASP A 109 8.34 5.57 13.14
C ASP A 109 9.85 5.37 12.99
N VAL A 110 10.32 4.28 12.36
CA VAL A 110 11.75 3.99 12.27
C VAL A 110 12.39 4.48 10.97
N LEU A 111 12.03 3.91 9.81
CA LEU A 111 12.73 4.21 8.56
C LEU A 111 12.64 5.70 8.20
N SER A 112 11.45 6.27 8.26
CA SER A 112 11.24 7.68 7.91
C SER A 112 11.92 8.63 8.86
N ASN A 113 11.76 8.45 10.17
CA ASN A 113 12.39 9.36 11.13
C ASN A 113 13.92 9.27 11.02
N ALA A 114 14.47 8.07 10.82
CA ALA A 114 15.89 7.89 10.57
C ALA A 114 16.37 8.64 9.31
N LEU A 115 15.60 8.60 8.21
CA LEU A 115 15.92 9.34 6.99
C LEU A 115 15.72 10.85 7.13
N HIS A 116 14.65 11.30 7.78
CA HIS A 116 14.43 12.71 8.08
C HIS A 116 15.55 13.29 8.96
N ASN A 117 15.95 12.58 10.02
CA ASN A 117 17.05 12.98 10.88
C ASN A 117 18.37 13.05 10.10
N TYR A 118 18.59 12.11 9.16
CA TYR A 118 19.77 12.12 8.30
C TYR A 118 19.78 13.31 7.31
N TYR A 119 18.66 13.65 6.67
CA TYR A 119 18.63 14.72 5.65
C TYR A 119 18.41 16.13 6.20
N LYS A 120 17.55 16.30 7.20
CA LYS A 120 17.14 17.63 7.69
C LYS A 120 17.91 18.07 8.92
N GLY A 121 18.72 17.19 9.53
CA GLY A 121 19.53 17.50 10.72
C GLY A 121 18.71 17.85 11.97
N SER A 122 17.38 17.77 11.90
CA SER A 122 16.48 17.95 13.03
C SER A 122 16.29 16.59 13.70
N ALA A 123 16.62 16.46 14.98
CA ALA A 123 16.24 15.30 15.77
C ALA A 123 14.72 15.35 16.00
N LEU A 124 13.94 14.79 15.06
CA LEU A 124 12.57 14.40 15.35
C LEU A 124 12.64 13.13 16.22
N GLU A 125 11.73 13.08 17.20
CA GLU A 125 11.42 12.04 18.21
C GLU A 125 12.44 10.92 18.46
N GLN A 126 12.66 10.56 19.73
CA GLN A 126 13.49 9.41 20.11
C GLN A 126 13.02 8.14 19.38
N THR A 127 13.74 7.78 18.32
CA THR A 127 13.44 6.61 17.53
C THR A 127 14.36 5.49 17.98
N GLU A 128 13.80 4.35 18.38
CA GLU A 128 14.61 3.27 18.92
C GLU A 128 15.18 2.35 17.83
N PHE A 129 16.39 2.68 17.36
CA PHE A 129 17.19 1.84 16.48
C PHE A 129 18.70 2.04 16.75
N ASN A 130 19.56 1.16 16.23
CA ASN A 130 21.01 1.25 16.43
C ASN A 130 21.68 2.17 15.42
N ALA A 131 21.41 1.98 14.12
CA ALA A 131 22.05 2.74 13.05
C ALA A 131 21.27 2.66 11.75
N ILE A 132 21.48 3.64 10.87
CA ILE A 132 21.06 3.61 9.47
C ILE A 132 22.29 3.68 8.56
N SER A 133 22.33 2.87 7.51
CA SER A 133 23.48 2.75 6.61
C SER A 133 23.06 2.36 5.18
N GLY A 134 24.04 2.14 4.29
CA GLY A 134 23.81 1.82 2.89
C GLY A 134 23.91 3.04 1.98
N ASP A 135 23.18 3.03 0.87
CA ASP A 135 23.27 4.02 -0.20
C ASP A 135 22.40 5.26 0.07
N LEU A 136 22.50 5.82 1.28
CA LEU A 136 21.69 6.96 1.76
C LEU A 136 21.78 8.20 0.85
N LYS A 137 22.87 8.35 0.10
CA LYS A 137 23.04 9.47 -0.84
C LYS A 137 22.16 9.37 -2.08
N LEU A 138 21.59 8.20 -2.38
CA LEU A 138 20.75 7.98 -3.56
C LEU A 138 19.28 8.36 -3.32
N ALA A 139 18.85 8.46 -2.07
CA ALA A 139 17.55 9.02 -1.73
C ALA A 139 17.70 10.54 -1.49
N GLN A 140 16.80 11.32 -2.09
CA GLN A 140 16.85 12.80 -2.08
C GLN A 140 15.78 13.41 -1.17
N SER A 141 14.64 12.74 -1.04
CA SER A 141 13.53 13.12 -0.19
C SER A 141 12.77 11.89 0.30
N VAL A 142 12.04 12.08 1.40
CA VAL A 142 11.02 11.14 1.88
C VAL A 142 9.71 11.90 1.87
N GLU A 143 8.71 11.35 1.19
CA GLU A 143 7.36 11.89 1.11
C GLU A 143 6.38 10.85 1.65
N PHE A 144 5.45 11.32 2.47
CA PHE A 144 4.31 10.53 2.91
C PHE A 144 3.07 11.05 2.20
N VAL A 145 2.32 10.14 1.61
CA VAL A 145 1.03 10.38 0.96
C VAL A 145 -0.05 9.69 1.77
#